data_AF-A0A355BAW0-F1
#
_entry.id   AF-A0A355BAW0-F1
#
_cell.length_a   1.000
_cell.length_b   1.000
_cell.length_c   1.000
_cell.angle_alpha   90.00
_cell.angle_beta   90.00
_cell.angle_gamma   90.00
#
_symmetry.space_group_name_H-M   'P 1'
#
loop_
_entity.id
_entity.type
_entity.pdbx_description
1 polymer ?
#
loop_
_entity_poly.entity_id
_entity_poly.type
_entity_poly.pdbx_seq_one_letter_code
_entity_poly.pdbx_strand_id
1 'polypeptide(L)' 'IASLEKQIKINNNLIKNLNTLLSGEEQLFNLGESSLFLINTRENSLVTSQINGLKLENEFYNALINLYKTIANPKL' A
#
# COMPACT_ATOMS: atom_id res chain seq x y z
N ILE A 1 -7.65 -12.71 -9.58
CA ILE A 1 -6.67 -11.85 -10.27
C ILE A 1 -7.21 -10.42 -10.41
N ALA A 2 -8.31 -10.18 -11.13
CA ALA A 2 -8.91 -8.84 -11.26
C ALA A 2 -9.23 -8.12 -9.93
N SER A 3 -9.67 -8.86 -8.89
CA SER A 3 -9.87 -8.29 -7.55
C SER A 3 -8.57 -7.79 -6.91
N LEU A 4 -7.45 -8.50 -7.08
CA LEU A 4 -6.14 -8.11 -6.55
C LEU A 4 -5.60 -6.87 -7.28
N GLU A 5 -5.77 -6.79 -8.60
CA GLU A 5 -5.40 -5.60 -9.38
C GLU A 5 -6.16 -4.35 -8.90
N LYS A 6 -7.47 -4.50 -8.64
CA LYS A 6 -8.28 -3.42 -8.05
C LYS A 6 -7.76 -3.02 -6.67
N GLN A 7 -7.42 -3.99 -5.83
CA GLN A 7 -6.88 -3.73 -4.49
C GLN A 7 -5.53 -3.00 -4.54
N ILE A 8 -4.63 -3.41 -5.44
CA ILE A 8 -3.34 -2.72 -5.69
C ILE A 8 -3.58 -1.27 -6.11
N LYS A 9 -4.52 -1.02 -7.03
CA LYS A 9 -4.86 0.35 -7.46
C LYS A 9 -5.40 1.20 -6.30
N ILE A 10 -6.25 0.64 -5.45
CA ILE A 10 -6.78 1.32 -4.27
C ILE A 10 -5.66 1.63 -3.28
N ASN A 11 -4.77 0.66 -3.01
CA ASN A 11 -3.64 0.82 -2.10
C ASN A 11 -2.66 1.91 -2.60
N ASN A 12 -2.38 1.95 -3.91
CA ASN A 12 -1.55 3.00 -4.51
C ASN A 12 -2.16 4.39 -4.32
N ASN A 13 -3.48 4.53 -4.50
CA ASN A 13 -4.18 5.78 -4.20
C ASN A 13 -4.13 6.13 -2.71
N LEU A 14 -4.23 5.14 -1.82
CA LEU A 14 -4.11 5.33 -0.38
C LEU A 14 -2.70 5.84 -0.01
N ILE A 15 -1.64 5.24 -0.53
CA ILE A 15 -0.26 5.70 -0.32
C ILE A 15 -0.09 7.15 -0.80
N LYS A 16 -0.65 7.50 -1.96
CA LYS A 16 -0.60 8.88 -2.46
C LYS A 16 -1.31 9.85 -1.52
N ASN A 17 -2.50 9.49 -1.04
CA ASN A 17 -3.26 10.34 -0.11
C ASN A 17 -2.54 10.49 1.24
N LEU A 18 -1.95 9.41 1.76
CA LEU A 18 -1.19 9.44 3.01
C LEU A 18 0.07 10.31 2.91
N ASN A 19 0.76 10.30 1.77
CA ASN A 19 1.87 11.22 1.50
C ASN A 19 1.41 12.69 1.52
N THR A 20 0.27 13.00 0.89
CA THR A 20 -0.29 14.37 0.93
C THR A 20 -0.62 14.79 2.35
N LEU A 21 -1.19 13.89 3.15
CA LEU A 21 -1.52 14.16 4.56
C LEU A 21 -0.25 14.36 5.41
N LEU A 22 0.78 13.53 5.20
CA LEU A 22 2.07 13.69 5.88
C LEU A 22 2.70 15.05 5.55
N SER A 23 2.71 15.44 4.27
CA SER A 23 3.26 16.74 3.87
C SER A 23 2.49 17.92 4.48
N GLY A 24 1.16 17.83 4.60
CA GLY A 24 0.37 18.84 5.31
C GLY A 24 0.68 18.89 6.80
N GLU A 25 0.89 17.74 7.44
CA GLU A 25 1.27 17.63 8.84
C GLU A 25 2.66 18.23 9.11
N GLU A 26 3.63 18.01 8.22
CA GLU A 26 4.97 18.62 8.28
C GLU A 26 4.89 20.15 8.19
N GLN A 27 4.00 20.70 7.35
CA GLN A 27 3.78 22.14 7.26
C GLN A 27 3.22 22.71 8.58
N LEU A 28 2.20 22.06 9.16
CA LEU A 28 1.64 22.46 10.44
C LEU A 28 2.67 22.37 11.57
N PHE A 29 3.51 21.34 11.57
CA PHE A 29 4.60 21.20 12.53
C PHE A 29 5.62 22.34 12.41
N ASN A 30 5.99 22.72 11.19
CA ASN A 30 6.90 23.85 10.94
C ASN A 30 6.31 25.20 11.38
N LEU A 31 4.99 25.34 11.37
CA LEU A 31 4.27 26.50 11.92
C LEU A 31 4.12 26.46 13.45
N GLY A 32 4.51 25.36 14.10
CA GLY A 32 4.32 25.13 15.53
C GLY A 32 2.90 24.73 15.92
N GLU A 33 2.06 24.37 14.95
CA GLU A 33 0.65 23.99 15.15
C GLU A 33 0.44 22.48 15.26
N SER A 34 1.50 21.67 15.09
CA SER A 34 1.47 20.21 15.23
C SER A 34 2.55 19.72 16.19
N SER A 35 2.61 18.39 16.38
CA SER A 35 3.55 17.72 17.27
C SER A 35 4.31 16.62 16.56
N LEU A 36 5.52 16.33 17.05
CA LEU A 36 6.34 15.22 16.56
C LEU A 36 5.60 13.87 16.65
N PHE A 37 4.74 13.69 17.66
CA PHE A 37 3.91 12.50 17.80
C PHE A 37 2.92 12.33 16.64
N LEU A 38 2.37 13.44 16.14
CA LEU A 38 1.40 13.40 15.04
C LEU A 38 2.11 13.10 13.71
N ILE A 39 3.29 13.68 13.46
CA ILE A 39 4.15 13.30 12.33
C ILE A 39 4.46 11.80 12.39
N ASN A 40 4.96 11.30 13.52
CA ASN A 40 5.27 9.88 13.70
C ASN A 40 4.04 8.97 13.42
N THR A 41 2.84 9.42 13.79
CA THR A 41 1.60 8.68 13.52
C THR A 41 1.27 8.63 12.03
N ARG A 42 1.47 9.74 11.30
CA ARG A 42 1.27 9.81 9.84
C ARG A 42 2.29 8.95 9.09
N GLU A 43 3.56 9.03 9.47
CA GLU A 43 4.63 8.22 8.90
C GLU A 43 4.38 6.72 9.11
N ASN A 44 4.02 6.31 10.33
CA ASN A 44 3.68 4.92 10.61
C ASN A 44 2.51 4.43 9.75
N SER A 45 1.50 5.27 9.54
CA SER A 45 0.35 4.94 8.67
C SER A 45 0.78 4.77 7.21
N LEU A 46 1.65 5.66 6.71
CA LEU A 46 2.21 5.58 5.37
C LEU A 46 3.03 4.29 5.17
N VAL A 47 3.96 4.01 6.08
CA VAL A 47 4.80 2.80 6.05
C VAL A 47 3.95 1.53 6.09
N THR A 48 2.94 1.48 6.97
CA THR A 48 2.03 0.33 7.06
C THR A 48 1.28 0.13 5.75
N SER A 49 0.81 1.20 5.11
CA SER A 49 0.13 1.10 3.80
C SER A 49 1.07 0.60 2.71
N GLN A 50 2.33 1.02 2.69
CA GLN A 50 3.34 0.54 1.74
C GLN A 50 3.64 -0.96 1.93
N ILE A 51 3.79 -1.42 3.18
CA ILE A 51 3.99 -2.85 3.48
C ILE A 51 2.79 -3.67 3.00
N ASN A 52 1.56 -3.18 3.21
CA ASN A 52 0.36 -3.84 2.70
C ASN A 52 0.32 -3.90 1.17
N GLY A 53 0.78 -2.84 0.48
CA GLY A 53 0.93 -2.82 -0.98
C GLY A 53 1.87 -3.92 -1.47
N LEU A 54 3.06 -4.04 -0.86
CA LEU A 54 4.03 -5.10 -1.19
C LEU A 54 3.46 -6.51 -0.95
N LYS A 55 2.65 -6.68 0.10
CA LYS A 55 1.98 -7.97 0.37
C LYS A 55 0.96 -8.31 -0.72
N LEU A 56 0.15 -7.33 -1.15
CA LEU A 56 -0.83 -7.51 -2.23
C LEU A 56 -0.14 -7.86 -3.56
N GLU A 57 0.99 -7.23 -3.88
CA GLU A 57 1.78 -7.56 -5.06
C GLU A 57 2.30 -9.00 -5.02
N ASN A 58 2.85 -9.44 -3.88
CA ASN A 58 3.28 -10.82 -3.69
C ASN A 58 2.13 -11.82 -3.86
N GLU A 59 0.96 -11.53 -3.29
CA GLU A 59 -0.24 -12.36 -3.46
C GLU A 59 -0.70 -12.42 -4.92
N PHE A 60 -0.62 -11.31 -5.65
CA PHE A 60 -0.92 -11.25 -7.06
C PHE A 60 0.03 -12.13 -7.89
N TYR A 61 1.34 -12.04 -7.67
CA TYR A 61 2.31 -12.88 -8.37
C TYR A 61 2.13 -14.37 -8.04
N ASN A 62 1.85 -14.71 -6.78
CA ASN A 62 1.54 -16.09 -6.39
C ASN A 62 0.29 -16.62 -7.11
N ALA A 63 -0.77 -15.81 -7.21
CA ALA A 63 -1.97 -16.18 -7.95
C ALA A 63 -1.70 -16.40 -9.44
N LEU A 64 -0.86 -15.56 -10.06
CA LEU A 64 -0.42 -15.73 -11.46
C LEU A 64 0.38 -17.01 -11.65
N ILE A 65 1.37 -17.28 -10.79
CA ILE A 65 2.17 -18.52 -10.84
C ILE A 65 1.28 -19.75 -10.72
N ASN A 66 0.32 -19.74 -9.80
CA ASN A 66 -0.61 -20.84 -9.63
C ASN A 66 -1.50 -21.05 -10.87
N LEU A 67 -1.97 -19.98 -11.50
CA LEU A 67 -2.70 -20.08 -12.76
C LEU A 67 -1.84 -20.70 -13.88
N TYR A 68 -0.59 -20.27 -14.01
CA TYR A 68 0.32 -20.87 -15.00
C TYR A 68 0.58 -22.35 -14.73
N LYS A 69 0.75 -22.73 -13.45
CA LYS A 69 0.93 -24.14 -13.06
C LYS A 69 -0.29 -24.99 -13.41
N THR A 70 -1.51 -24.50 -13.19
CA THR A 70 -2.72 -25.26 -13.53
C THR A 70 -2.92 -25.38 -15.04
N ILE A 71 -2.60 -24.35 -15.81
CA ILE A 71 -2.67 -24.38 -17.28
C ILE A 71 -1.60 -25.32 -17.85
N ALA A 72 -0.38 -25.27 -17.33
CA ALA A 72 0.74 -26.10 -17.79
C ALA A 72 0.58 -27.59 -17.44
N ASN A 73 -0.17 -27.92 -16.38
CA ASN A 73 -0.43 -29.30 -15.99
C ASN A 73 -1.94 -29.54 -15.72
N PRO A 74 -2.77 -29.68 -16.77
CA PRO A 74 -4.23 -29.74 -16.66
C PRO A 74 -4.79 -31.07 -16.10
N LYS A 75 -3.95 -31.99 -15.61
CA LYS A 75 -4.32 -33.35 -15.14
C LYS A 75 -4.26 -33.55 -13.62
N LEU A 76 -4.35 -32.48 -12.83
CA LEU A 76 -4.70 -32.54 -11.41
C LEU A 76 -6.17 -32.18 -11.23
#